data_AF-A0ABC8JKU9-F1
#
_entry.id   AF-A0ABC8JKU9-F1
#
_cell.length_a   1.000
_cell.length_b   1.000
_cell.length_c   1.000
_cell.angle_alpha   90.00
_cell.angle_beta   90.00
_cell.angle_gamma   90.00
#
_symmetry.space_group_name_H-M   'P 1'
#
loop_
_entity.id
_entity.type
_entity.pdbx_description
1 polymer ?
#
loop_
_entity_poly.entity_id
_entity_poly.type
_entity_poly.pdbx_seq_one_letter_code
_entity_poly.pdbx_strand_id
1 'polypeptide(L)'
;MWWRPNFETLMYPFLPPNVNHPKECLKLFLGRLAVHQQFVVPKNFKLLAVPLCQIHENEKTYGPIISQIPKLLSKFSFNMMEIR
;
A
#
# COMPACT_ATOMS: atom_id res chain seq x y z
N MET A 1 -1.20 3.68 -9.06
CA MET A 1 -0.15 2.92 -9.76
C MET A 1 1.11 3.74 -9.62
N TRP A 2 2.24 3.09 -9.33
CA TRP A 2 3.53 3.74 -9.21
C TRP A 2 4.48 3.14 -10.22
N TRP A 3 5.30 3.98 -10.84
CA TRP A 3 6.18 3.59 -11.92
C TRP A 3 7.63 3.90 -11.55
N ARG A 4 8.50 2.91 -11.72
CA ARG A 4 9.96 3.09 -11.62
C ARG A 4 10.52 3.21 -13.04
N PRO A 5 10.99 4.39 -13.47
CA PRO A 5 11.44 4.58 -14.84
C PRO A 5 12.82 3.95 -15.11
N ASN A 6 13.70 3.94 -14.11
CA ASN A 6 15.11 3.53 -14.19
C ASN A 6 15.46 2.50 -13.10
N PHE A 7 16.69 1.96 -13.10
CA PHE A 7 17.20 1.05 -12.05
C PHE A 7 17.62 1.80 -10.76
N GLU A 8 16.84 2.79 -10.36
CA GLU A 8 17.03 3.63 -9.18
C GLU A 8 15.86 3.45 -8.20
N THR A 9 15.96 3.98 -6.98
CA THR A 9 14.97 3.75 -5.91
C THR A 9 13.65 4.51 -6.11
N LEU A 10 13.63 5.59 -6.89
CA LEU A 10 12.50 6.51 -7.02
C LEU A 10 11.33 5.90 -7.81
N MET A 11 10.12 6.09 -7.28
CA MET A 11 8.87 5.74 -7.95
C MET A 11 7.95 6.95 -8.06
N TYR A 12 7.22 7.05 -9.17
CA TYR A 12 6.30 8.16 -9.44
C TYR A 12 4.85 7.66 -9.49
N PRO A 13 3.86 8.43 -8.97
CA PRO A 13 2.45 8.04 -9.01
C PRO A 13 1.81 8.19 -10.41
N PHE A 14 2.62 8.45 -11.43
CA PHE A 14 2.27 8.56 -12.85
C PHE A 14 3.45 8.02 -13.68
N LEU A 15 3.22 7.69 -14.94
CA LEU A 15 4.31 7.37 -15.88
C LEU A 15 4.93 8.69 -16.35
N PRO A 16 6.23 8.96 -16.10
CA PRO A 16 6.84 10.23 -16.49
C PRO A 16 6.84 10.44 -18.02
N PRO A 17 6.72 11.69 -18.51
CA PRO A 17 6.85 11.99 -19.94
C PRO A 17 8.21 11.53 -20.45
N ASN A 18 8.26 10.93 -21.64
CA ASN A 18 9.45 10.36 -22.30
C ASN A 18 9.94 9.00 -21.75
N VAL A 19 9.21 8.36 -20.84
CA VAL A 19 9.52 7.00 -20.38
C VAL A 19 8.65 5.99 -21.14
N ASN A 20 9.20 5.40 -22.20
CA ASN A 20 8.50 4.39 -22.99
C ASN A 20 8.60 2.97 -22.39
N HIS A 21 9.66 2.71 -21.61
CA HIS A 21 9.99 1.38 -21.08
C HIS A 21 10.35 1.45 -19.58
N PRO A 22 9.35 1.64 -18.70
CA PRO A 22 9.58 1.63 -17.26
C PRO A 22 10.09 0.27 -16.80
N LYS A 23 10.91 0.25 -15.74
CA LYS A 23 11.53 -0.97 -15.20
C LYS A 23 10.63 -1.69 -14.21
N GLU A 24 9.71 -0.99 -13.59
CA GLU A 24 8.76 -1.55 -12.63
C GLU A 24 7.43 -0.80 -12.67
N CYS A 25 6.33 -1.54 -12.48
CA CYS A 25 5.00 -1.00 -12.25
C CYS A 25 4.43 -1.61 -10.96
N LEU A 26 4.31 -0.79 -9.92
CA LEU A 26 3.68 -1.20 -8.67
C LEU A 26 2.19 -0.85 -8.69
N LYS A 27 1.36 -1.87 -8.45
CA LYS A 27 -0.09 -1.75 -8.40
C LYS A 27 -0.61 -2.22 -7.05
N LEU A 28 -1.31 -1.32 -6.37
CA LEU A 28 -1.99 -1.62 -5.12
C LEU A 28 -3.43 -2.05 -5.40
N PHE A 29 -3.89 -3.05 -4.66
CA PHE A 29 -5.25 -3.56 -4.72
C PHE A 29 -5.83 -3.61 -3.31
N LEU A 30 -7.14 -3.38 -3.20
CA LEU A 30 -7.86 -3.54 -1.94
C LEU A 30 -8.38 -4.98 -1.86
N GLY A 31 -7.77 -5.79 -0.98
CA GLY A 31 -8.23 -7.13 -0.68
C GLY A 31 -9.34 -7.11 0.38
N ARG A 32 -10.49 -7.74 0.09
CA ARG A 32 -11.55 -7.96 1.09
C ARG A 32 -11.26 -9.26 1.86
N LEU A 33 -11.27 -9.19 3.18
CA LEU A 33 -11.08 -10.35 4.04
C LEU A 33 -12.44 -10.99 4.39
N ALA A 34 -12.46 -12.31 4.55
CA ALA A 34 -13.59 -13.01 5.15
C ALA A 34 -13.69 -12.68 6.65
N VAL A 35 -14.86 -12.92 7.26
CA VAL A 35 -15.09 -12.71 8.70
C VAL A 35 -14.09 -13.51 9.55
N HIS A 36 -13.83 -14.75 9.14
CA HIS A 36 -12.80 -15.60 9.73
C HIS A 36 -11.80 -15.97 8.65
N GLN A 37 -10.53 -15.63 8.87
CA GLN A 37 -9.43 -15.92 7.97
C GLN A 37 -8.20 -16.30 8.80
N GLN A 38 -7.56 -17.40 8.46
CA GLN A 38 -6.26 -17.78 9.01
C GLN A 38 -5.15 -17.32 8.07
N PHE A 39 -4.07 -16.78 8.66
CA PHE A 39 -2.85 -16.40 7.96
C PHE A 39 -1.68 -17.23 8.48
N VAL A 40 -0.87 -17.76 7.57
CA VAL A 40 0.40 -18.40 7.92
C VAL A 40 1.52 -17.39 7.64
N VAL A 41 2.22 -16.97 8.69
CA VAL A 41 3.31 -16.00 8.60
C VAL A 41 4.66 -16.72 8.65
N PRO A 42 5.56 -16.54 7.67
CA PRO A 42 6.91 -17.10 7.74
C PRO A 42 7.66 -16.62 8.99
N LYS A 43 8.53 -17.47 9.54
CA LYS A 43 9.20 -17.23 10.84
C LYS A 43 10.02 -15.92 10.91
N ASN A 44 10.50 -15.42 9.77
CA ASN A 44 11.29 -14.20 9.67
C ASN A 44 10.45 -12.93 9.42
N PHE A 45 9.12 -13.05 9.39
CA PHE A 45 8.19 -11.93 9.19
C PHE A 45 7.23 -11.80 10.36
N LYS A 46 6.62 -10.60 10.46
CA LYS A 46 5.55 -10.30 11.40
C LYS A 46 4.38 -9.71 10.63
N LEU A 47 3.17 -10.17 10.93
CA LEU A 47 1.93 -9.57 10.45
C LEU A 47 1.45 -8.57 11.50
N LEU A 48 1.39 -7.29 11.12
CA LEU A 48 1.05 -6.19 12.03
C LEU A 48 -0.21 -5.48 11.54
N ALA A 49 -1.16 -5.25 12.44
CA ALA A 49 -2.27 -4.35 12.22
C ALA A 49 -1.82 -2.93 12.59
N VAL A 50 -1.72 -2.04 11.59
CA VAL A 50 -1.23 -0.67 11.79
C VAL A 50 -2.39 0.31 11.58
N PRO A 51 -2.69 1.18 12.55
CA PRO A 51 -3.72 2.20 12.40
C PRO A 51 -3.41 3.20 11.28
N LEU A 52 -4.43 3.66 10.55
CA LEU A 52 -4.25 4.61 9.44
C LEU A 52 -3.59 5.93 9.89
N CYS A 53 -3.88 6.40 11.10
CA CYS A 53 -3.29 7.61 11.66
C CYS A 53 -1.77 7.51 11.90
N GLN A 54 -1.25 6.31 12.14
CA GLN A 54 0.20 6.10 12.33
C GLN A 54 0.95 6.14 11.00
N ILE A 55 0.26 5.77 9.91
CA ILE A 55 0.82 5.67 8.56
C ILE A 55 0.76 7.03 7.84
N HIS A 56 -0.30 7.79 8.08
CA HIS A 56 -0.57 9.05 7.37
C HIS A 56 0.61 10.03 7.46
N GLU A 57 1.10 10.46 6.28
CA GLU A 57 2.21 11.42 6.14
C GLU A 57 3.52 11.00 6.82
N ASN A 58 3.67 9.72 7.19
CA ASN A 58 4.87 9.19 7.84
C ASN A 58 5.80 8.50 6.83
N GLU A 59 6.25 9.27 5.85
CA GLU A 59 7.16 8.79 4.78
C GLU A 59 8.52 8.32 5.33
N LYS A 60 8.99 8.93 6.42
CA LYS A 60 10.27 8.57 7.04
C LYS A 60 10.30 7.11 7.52
N THR A 61 9.17 6.61 8.03
CA THR A 61 9.09 5.25 8.58
C THR A 61 8.57 4.25 7.55
N TYR A 62 7.53 4.64 6.80
CA TYR A 62 6.78 3.74 5.93
C TYR A 62 7.09 3.90 4.43
N GLY A 63 7.87 4.91 4.06
CA GLY A 63 8.17 5.23 2.67
C GLY A 63 7.00 5.91 1.94
N PRO A 64 7.24 6.38 0.71
CA PRO A 64 6.33 7.28 -0.02
C PRO A 64 5.06 6.62 -0.56
N ILE A 65 4.99 5.28 -0.58
CA ILE A 65 3.83 4.55 -1.10
C ILE A 65 2.87 4.18 0.03
N ILE A 66 3.40 3.59 1.10
CA ILE A 66 2.59 3.15 2.24
C ILE A 66 2.00 4.34 2.99
N SER A 67 2.77 5.44 3.16
CA SER A 67 2.29 6.68 3.80
C SER A 67 1.03 7.28 3.15
N GLN A 68 0.83 7.00 1.85
CA GLN A 68 -0.28 7.49 1.05
C GLN A 68 -1.51 6.59 1.10
N ILE A 69 -1.43 5.39 1.72
CA ILE A 69 -2.58 4.46 1.85
C ILE A 69 -3.81 5.13 2.47
N PRO A 70 -3.71 5.93 3.56
CA PRO A 70 -4.88 6.62 4.11
C PRO A 70 -5.60 7.51 3.08
N LYS A 71 -4.85 8.23 2.24
CA LYS A 71 -5.41 9.07 1.17
C LYS A 71 -6.06 8.24 0.06
N LEU A 72 -5.52 7.05 -0.25
CA LEU A 72 -6.10 6.16 -1.26
C LEU A 72 -7.39 5.49 -0.78
N LEU A 73 -7.48 5.23 0.53
CA LEU A 73 -8.64 4.61 1.16
C LEU A 73 -9.78 5.60 1.44
N SER A 74 -9.52 6.92 1.46
CA SER A 74 -10.52 7.95 1.81
C SER A 74 -11.74 8.00 0.88
N LYS A 75 -11.65 7.43 -0.32
CA LYS A 75 -12.76 7.33 -1.28
C LYS A 75 -13.72 6.16 -1.02
N PHE A 76 -13.41 5.29 -0.05
CA PHE A 76 -14.25 4.13 0.30
C PHE A 76 -15.02 4.40 1.59
N SER A 77 -16.23 3.86 1.67
CA SER A 77 -17.00 3.78 2.92
C SER A 77 -16.72 2.44 3.59
N PHE A 78 -16.42 2.47 4.89
CA PHE A 78 -16.13 1.28 5.69
C PHE A 78 -17.27 0.98 6.64
N ASN A 79 -17.87 -0.21 6.50
CA ASN A 79 -18.85 -0.70 7.45
C ASN A 79 -18.12 -1.48 8.54
N MET A 80 -18.15 -0.96 9.77
CA MET A 80 -17.61 -1.66 10.93
C MET A 80 -18.60 -2.77 11.31
N MET A 81 -18.21 -4.02 11.09
CA MET A 81 -19.00 -5.18 11.50
C MET A 81 -18.68 -5.54 12.95
N GLU A 82 -19.72 -5.71 13.75
CA GLU A 82 -19.60 -6.26 15.09
C GLU A 82 -19.59 -7.79 14.98
N ILE A 83 -18.46 -8.41 15.33
CA ILE A 83 -18.34 -9.87 15.36
C ILE A 83 -18.90 -10.30 16.71
N ARG A 84 -20.09 -10.92 16.70
CA ARG A 84 -20.72 -11.52 17.87
C ARG A 84 -20.12 -12.87 18.20
#